data_AF-A0A9E5WTI2-F1
#
_entry.id   AF-A0A9E5WTI2-F1
#
_cell.length_a   1.000
_cell.length_b   1.000
_cell.length_c   1.000
_cell.angle_alpha   90.00
_cell.angle_beta   90.00
_cell.angle_gamma   90.00
#
_symmetry.space_group_name_H-M   'P 1'
#
loop_
_entity.id
_entity.type
_entity.pdbx_description
1 polymer ?
#
loop_
_entity_poly.entity_id
_entity_poly.type
_entity_poly.pdbx_seq_one_letter_code
_entity_poly.pdbx_strand_id
1 'polypeptide(L)'
;MRFSWWLKGMRMRLHSNRRRAKYAAPAAELLEDKTLLSVTVSFLAGTGQLSIISDAGDAITVRDNAGNVEVLVNGTPDASLPPIASSSVKSLFIQGGDDPNAIDISGISAATFPNLTNIDVRGGNGNDTITGSSLADTLRGEDGNDMIT
;
A
#
# COMPACT_ATOMS: atom_id res chain seq x y z
N MET A 1 54.39 49.62 -29.99
CA MET A 1 55.06 50.70 -29.23
C MET A 1 55.10 50.33 -27.76
N ARG A 2 56.32 50.36 -27.20
CA ARG A 2 56.83 50.39 -25.80
C ARG A 2 55.74 50.59 -24.72
N PHE A 3 55.72 49.84 -23.62
CA PHE A 3 56.62 50.01 -22.47
C PHE A 3 57.00 48.70 -21.79
N SER A 4 58.13 48.75 -21.09
CA SER A 4 58.84 47.65 -20.46
C SER A 4 59.33 48.08 -19.06
N TRP A 5 59.67 47.11 -18.20
CA TRP A 5 60.37 47.18 -16.89
C TRP A 5 59.45 47.28 -15.66
N TRP A 6 59.64 46.49 -14.60
CA TRP A 6 60.79 46.59 -13.70
C TRP A 6 60.93 45.37 -12.73
N LEU A 7 62.19 44.93 -12.56
CA LEU A 7 62.85 44.10 -11.51
C LEU A 7 62.22 42.77 -11.04
N LYS A 8 62.85 41.61 -11.29
CA LYS A 8 64.05 41.02 -10.62
C LYS A 8 63.80 40.69 -9.14
N GLY A 9 63.66 39.40 -8.84
CA GLY A 9 63.63 38.87 -7.48
C GLY A 9 63.65 37.34 -7.50
N MET A 10 64.84 36.77 -7.43
CA MET A 10 65.09 35.33 -7.41
C MET A 10 65.22 34.85 -5.94
N ARG A 11 64.65 33.67 -5.67
CA ARG A 11 64.74 32.82 -4.44
C ARG A 11 63.86 33.28 -3.26
N MET A 12 63.20 32.40 -2.48
CA MET A 12 63.52 31.04 -2.05
C MET A 12 62.26 30.17 -1.92
N ARG A 13 62.45 28.85 -2.04
CA ARG A 13 61.46 27.82 -1.70
C ARG A 13 61.06 27.95 -0.23
N LEU A 14 59.75 27.99 0.03
CA LEU A 14 59.17 27.44 1.25
C LEU A 14 58.01 26.54 0.84
N HIS A 15 58.17 25.24 1.05
CA HIS A 15 57.07 24.29 1.05
C HIS A 15 56.08 24.75 2.13
N SER A 16 54.89 25.18 1.71
CA SER A 16 53.75 25.31 2.61
C SER A 16 52.59 24.52 2.00
N ASN A 17 52.44 23.32 2.53
CA ASN A 17 51.35 22.39 2.26
C ASN A 17 50.04 23.00 2.76
N ARG A 18 49.37 23.81 1.93
CA ARG A 18 48.03 24.34 2.25
C ARG A 18 46.95 23.43 1.68
N ARG A 19 46.63 22.47 2.55
CA ARG A 19 45.49 21.55 2.56
C ARG A 19 44.28 22.13 1.82
N ARG A 20 43.78 21.39 0.81
CA ARG A 20 42.43 21.56 0.26
C ARG A 20 41.45 21.60 1.43
N ALA A 21 40.81 22.74 1.64
CA ALA A 21 39.64 22.84 2.51
C ALA A 21 38.55 21.97 1.87
N LYS A 22 38.34 20.78 2.44
CA LYS A 22 37.19 19.94 2.14
C LYS A 22 35.99 20.64 2.76
N TYR A 23 35.26 21.42 1.98
CA TYR A 23 33.88 21.76 2.34
C TYR A 23 33.11 20.44 2.31
N ALA A 24 32.90 19.86 3.49
CA ALA A 24 31.98 18.77 3.67
C ALA A 24 30.59 19.34 3.37
N ALA A 25 30.01 18.96 2.22
CA ALA A 25 28.60 19.17 2.00
C ALA A 25 27.85 18.52 3.17
N PRO A 26 26.84 19.17 3.77
CA PRO A 26 26.01 18.51 4.77
C PRO A 26 25.43 17.26 4.13
N ALA A 27 25.57 16.12 4.81
CA ALA A 27 24.93 14.89 4.37
C ALA A 27 23.42 15.12 4.42
N ALA A 28 22.77 15.13 3.25
CA ALA A 28 21.33 15.01 3.21
C ALA A 28 21.00 13.61 3.75
N GLU A 29 20.24 13.54 4.83
CA GLU A 29 19.71 12.27 5.29
C GLU A 29 18.78 11.71 4.21
N LEU A 30 18.91 10.42 3.91
CA LEU A 30 17.96 9.73 3.05
C LEU A 30 16.63 9.71 3.80
N LEU A 31 15.56 10.22 3.18
CA LEU A 31 14.22 9.98 3.69
C LEU A 31 14.03 8.45 3.78
N GLU A 32 13.57 7.98 4.93
CA GLU A 32 13.09 6.61 5.06
C GLU A 32 12.01 6.35 4.00
N ASP A 33 12.06 5.16 3.40
CA ASP A 33 11.02 4.77 2.45
C ASP A 33 9.71 4.61 3.23
N LYS A 34 8.70 5.42 2.89
CA LYS A 34 7.39 5.33 3.53
C LYS A 34 6.56 4.29 2.79
N THR A 35 6.34 3.14 3.42
CA THR A 35 5.23 2.27 3.03
C THR A 35 3.94 2.93 3.51
N LEU A 36 3.18 3.55 2.59
CA LEU A 36 1.82 3.98 2.90
C LEU A 36 0.96 2.73 3.03
N LEU A 37 0.29 2.57 4.16
CA LEU A 37 -0.66 1.50 4.36
C LEU A 37 -1.93 1.87 3.60
N SER A 38 -2.05 1.43 2.35
CA SER A 38 -3.21 1.76 1.51
C SER A 38 -4.48 1.00 1.89
N VAL A 39 -4.33 -0.13 2.59
CA VAL A 39 -5.45 -0.96 3.05
C VAL A 39 -5.34 -1.23 4.54
N THR A 40 -6.42 -0.97 5.26
CA THR A 40 -6.61 -1.35 6.67
C THR A 40 -7.54 -2.55 6.77
N VAL A 41 -7.05 -3.63 7.38
CA VAL A 41 -7.85 -4.84 7.67
C VAL A 41 -8.08 -4.94 9.18
N SER A 42 -9.31 -5.19 9.60
CA SER A 42 -9.67 -5.35 11.01
C SER A 42 -10.74 -6.41 11.22
N PHE A 43 -10.67 -7.10 12.36
CA PHE A 43 -11.63 -8.14 12.74
C PHE A 43 -12.17 -7.93 14.15
N LEU A 44 -13.49 -7.83 14.27
CA LEU A 44 -14.20 -7.71 15.55
C LEU A 44 -14.75 -9.07 15.97
N ALA A 45 -14.00 -9.81 16.78
CA ALA A 45 -14.35 -11.18 17.19
C ALA A 45 -15.71 -11.29 17.92
N GLY A 46 -16.15 -10.23 18.61
CA GLY A 46 -17.46 -10.21 19.29
C GLY A 46 -18.65 -10.28 18.34
N THR A 47 -18.53 -9.69 17.15
CA THR A 47 -19.58 -9.69 16.11
C THR A 47 -19.27 -10.64 14.96
N GLY A 48 -18.01 -11.06 14.80
CA GLY A 48 -17.53 -11.81 13.64
C GLY A 48 -17.42 -10.94 12.38
N GLN A 49 -17.27 -9.62 12.52
CA GLN A 49 -17.16 -8.71 11.39
C GLN A 49 -15.70 -8.57 10.95
N LEU A 50 -15.43 -8.89 9.68
CA LEU A 50 -14.20 -8.55 8.97
C LEU A 50 -14.44 -7.26 8.17
N SER A 51 -13.62 -6.24 8.41
CA SER A 51 -13.69 -4.94 7.73
C SER A 51 -12.38 -4.66 7.01
N ILE A 52 -12.48 -4.35 5.72
CA ILE A 52 -11.36 -4.00 4.85
C ILE A 52 -11.65 -2.63 4.25
N ILE A 53 -10.76 -1.67 4.43
CA ILE A 53 -10.93 -0.29 3.94
C ILE A 53 -9.67 0.10 3.21
N SER A 54 -9.80 0.53 1.95
CA SER A 54 -8.72 1.12 1.16
C SER A 54 -8.84 2.65 1.12
N ASP A 55 -7.71 3.34 1.03
CA ASP A 55 -7.63 4.79 0.79
C ASP A 55 -6.99 5.14 -0.57
N ALA A 56 -6.75 4.15 -1.44
CA ALA A 56 -6.10 4.29 -2.74
C ALA A 56 -6.59 3.23 -3.75
N GLY A 57 -5.95 3.17 -4.91
CA GLY A 57 -6.22 2.16 -5.92
C GLY A 57 -5.52 0.84 -5.58
N ASP A 58 -6.27 -0.12 -5.07
CA ASP A 58 -5.77 -1.41 -4.60
C ASP A 58 -6.49 -2.60 -5.23
N ALA A 59 -5.74 -3.67 -5.47
CA ALA A 59 -6.29 -4.99 -5.71
C ALA A 59 -6.47 -5.75 -4.38
N ILE A 60 -7.71 -6.02 -4.00
CA ILE A 60 -8.08 -6.69 -2.75
C ILE A 60 -8.69 -8.05 -3.10
N THR A 61 -8.08 -9.13 -2.64
CA THR A 61 -8.66 -10.48 -2.78
C THR A 61 -8.93 -11.07 -1.40
N VAL A 62 -10.14 -11.57 -1.18
CA VAL A 62 -10.48 -12.28 0.07
C VAL A 62 -10.80 -13.73 -0.23
N ARG A 63 -10.12 -14.65 0.45
CA ARG A 63 -10.30 -16.08 0.27
C ARG A 63 -10.04 -16.86 1.55
N ASP A 64 -10.36 -18.15 1.51
CA ASP A 64 -9.86 -19.10 2.50
C ASP A 64 -8.49 -19.62 2.08
N ASN A 65 -7.58 -19.70 3.04
CA ASN A 65 -6.32 -20.40 2.92
C ASN A 65 -6.17 -21.35 4.12
N ALA A 66 -6.34 -22.65 3.86
CA ALA A 66 -6.23 -23.71 4.86
C ALA A 66 -7.13 -23.52 6.09
N GLY A 67 -8.37 -23.05 5.89
CA GLY A 67 -9.36 -22.85 6.96
C GLY A 67 -9.27 -21.49 7.65
N ASN A 68 -8.35 -20.63 7.24
CA ASN A 68 -8.21 -19.27 7.75
C ASN A 68 -8.48 -18.25 6.65
N VAL A 69 -8.94 -17.07 7.06
CA VAL A 69 -9.08 -15.92 6.18
C VAL A 69 -7.70 -15.50 5.68
N GLU A 70 -7.58 -15.33 4.38
CA GLU A 70 -6.45 -14.67 3.73
C GLU A 70 -6.97 -13.47 2.93
N VAL A 71 -6.42 -12.30 3.24
CA VAL A 71 -6.63 -11.06 2.47
C VAL A 71 -5.34 -10.79 1.72
N LEU A 72 -5.40 -10.75 0.39
CA LEU A 72 -4.29 -10.30 -0.45
C LEU A 72 -4.50 -8.84 -0.80
N VAL A 73 -3.49 -8.00 -0.56
CA VAL A 73 -3.43 -6.61 -1.00
C VAL A 73 -2.34 -6.51 -2.06
N ASN A 74 -2.73 -6.13 -3.28
CA ASN A 74 -1.84 -6.05 -4.43
C ASN A 74 -1.05 -7.36 -4.66
N GLY A 75 -1.72 -8.50 -4.44
CA GLY A 75 -1.16 -9.84 -4.58
C GLY A 75 -0.31 -10.34 -3.41
N THR A 76 -0.10 -9.52 -2.38
CA THR A 76 0.68 -9.89 -1.18
C THR A 76 -0.26 -10.18 0.00
N PRO A 77 -0.11 -11.29 0.73
CA PRO A 77 -0.90 -11.53 1.93
C PRO A 77 -0.72 -10.44 2.98
N ASP A 78 -1.82 -9.89 3.46
CA ASP A 78 -1.81 -9.01 4.62
C ASP A 78 -1.61 -9.83 5.89
N ALA A 79 -0.58 -9.46 6.66
CA ALA A 79 -0.19 -10.10 7.92
C ALA A 79 -0.48 -9.19 9.14
N SER A 80 -1.28 -8.14 8.97
CA SER A 80 -1.64 -7.19 10.03
C SER A 80 -2.44 -7.83 11.17
N LEU A 81 -3.15 -8.93 10.89
CA LEU A 81 -3.95 -9.67 11.85
C LEU A 81 -3.37 -11.07 12.14
N PRO A 82 -3.57 -11.61 13.35
CA PRO A 82 -3.32 -13.02 13.60
C PRO A 82 -4.26 -13.90 12.73
N PRO A 83 -3.96 -15.20 12.56
CA PRO A 83 -4.83 -16.10 11.83
C PRO A 83 -6.26 -16.10 12.39
N ILE A 84 -7.23 -15.86 11.51
CA ILE A 84 -8.66 -15.86 11.81
C ILE A 84 -9.28 -17.04 11.08
N ALA A 85 -9.97 -17.91 11.80
CA ALA A 85 -10.69 -19.02 11.17
C ALA A 85 -11.81 -18.46 10.27
N SER A 86 -11.92 -18.95 9.03
CA SER A 86 -12.96 -18.51 8.08
C SER A 86 -14.37 -18.77 8.61
N SER A 87 -14.54 -19.80 9.44
CA SER A 87 -15.79 -20.09 10.15
C SER A 87 -16.16 -19.08 11.24
N SER A 88 -15.24 -18.22 11.68
CA SER A 88 -15.52 -17.17 12.67
C SER A 88 -16.07 -15.88 12.06
N VAL A 89 -15.94 -15.72 10.73
CA VAL A 89 -16.46 -14.56 10.01
C VAL A 89 -17.95 -14.74 9.76
N LYS A 90 -18.74 -13.74 10.17
CA LYS A 90 -20.19 -13.68 10.02
C LYS A 90 -20.65 -12.54 9.12
N SER A 91 -19.87 -11.45 9.09
CA SER A 91 -20.10 -10.30 8.23
C SER A 91 -18.79 -9.88 7.58
N LEU A 92 -18.84 -9.57 6.28
CA LEU A 92 -17.76 -8.97 5.52
C LEU A 92 -18.18 -7.58 5.06
N PHE A 93 -17.34 -6.60 5.34
CA PHE A 93 -17.47 -5.24 4.82
C PHE A 93 -16.18 -4.85 4.10
N ILE A 94 -16.30 -4.41 2.85
CA ILE A 94 -15.19 -3.89 2.05
C ILE A 94 -15.58 -2.52 1.52
N GLN A 95 -14.70 -1.53 1.71
CA GLN A 95 -14.81 -0.19 1.15
C GLN A 95 -13.53 0.12 0.38
N GLY A 96 -13.64 0.32 -0.93
CA GLY A 96 -12.54 0.87 -1.74
C GLY A 96 -12.40 2.39 -1.55
N GLY A 97 -11.36 2.93 -2.16
CA GLY A 97 -10.87 4.30 -2.00
C GLY A 97 -11.39 5.26 -3.07
N ASP A 98 -10.56 6.26 -3.39
CA ASP A 98 -10.87 7.29 -4.40
C ASP A 98 -10.37 6.94 -5.82
N ASP A 99 -9.50 5.94 -5.92
CA ASP A 99 -8.83 5.49 -7.14
C ASP A 99 -9.31 4.07 -7.51
N PRO A 100 -9.18 3.63 -8.77
CA PRO A 100 -9.70 2.32 -9.20
C PRO A 100 -9.25 1.14 -8.33
N ASN A 101 -10.22 0.43 -7.77
CA ASN A 101 -10.02 -0.79 -7.00
C ASN A 101 -10.39 -2.04 -7.80
N ALA A 102 -9.66 -3.13 -7.56
CA ALA A 102 -9.98 -4.45 -8.05
C ALA A 102 -10.30 -5.37 -6.86
N ILE A 103 -11.59 -5.52 -6.54
CA ILE A 103 -12.07 -6.27 -5.38
C ILE A 103 -12.55 -7.64 -5.86
N ASP A 104 -11.94 -8.71 -5.35
CA ASP A 104 -12.28 -10.09 -5.69
C ASP A 104 -12.63 -10.89 -4.43
N ILE A 105 -13.90 -11.27 -4.33
CA ILE A 105 -14.41 -12.15 -3.27
C ILE A 105 -14.93 -13.48 -3.83
N SER A 106 -14.56 -13.85 -5.06
CA SER A 106 -14.98 -15.09 -5.72
C SER A 106 -14.49 -16.36 -5.01
N GLY A 107 -13.43 -16.23 -4.20
CA GLY A 107 -12.92 -17.30 -3.34
C GLY A 107 -13.80 -17.63 -2.12
N ILE A 108 -14.86 -16.85 -1.89
CA ILE A 108 -15.79 -17.05 -0.77
C ILE A 108 -16.95 -17.97 -1.18
N SER A 109 -17.18 -19.00 -0.36
CA SER A 109 -18.28 -19.94 -0.53
C SER A 109 -18.82 -20.45 0.80
N ALA A 110 -20.00 -21.07 0.79
CA ALA A 110 -20.57 -21.69 1.98
C ALA A 110 -19.71 -22.84 2.54
N ALA A 111 -18.88 -23.46 1.70
CA ALA A 111 -17.98 -24.54 2.13
C ALA A 111 -16.79 -24.00 2.95
N THR A 112 -16.29 -22.81 2.61
CA THR A 112 -15.12 -22.18 3.23
C THR A 112 -15.49 -21.17 4.32
N PHE A 113 -16.58 -20.43 4.13
CA PHE A 113 -17.12 -19.43 5.05
C PHE A 113 -18.55 -19.80 5.51
N PRO A 114 -18.71 -20.88 6.31
CA PRO A 114 -20.02 -21.46 6.60
C PRO A 114 -20.95 -20.56 7.44
N ASN A 115 -20.41 -19.57 8.16
CA ASN A 115 -21.19 -18.67 9.02
C ASN A 115 -21.35 -17.26 8.44
N LEU A 116 -20.77 -16.99 7.26
CA LEU A 116 -20.83 -15.70 6.60
C LEU A 116 -22.22 -15.53 5.97
N THR A 117 -22.96 -14.54 6.46
CA THR A 117 -24.36 -14.31 6.07
C THR A 117 -24.61 -12.89 5.55
N ASN A 118 -23.66 -11.99 5.75
CA ASN A 118 -23.76 -10.60 5.32
C ASN A 118 -22.47 -10.20 4.61
N ILE A 119 -22.58 -9.81 3.34
CA ILE A 119 -21.46 -9.35 2.52
C ILE A 119 -21.89 -7.99 1.93
N ASP A 120 -21.15 -6.95 2.28
CA ASP A 120 -21.31 -5.59 1.75
C ASP A 120 -19.96 -5.14 1.17
N VAL A 121 -19.92 -4.95 -0.15
CA VAL A 121 -18.75 -4.46 -0.89
C VAL A 121 -19.12 -3.16 -1.59
N ARG A 122 -18.28 -2.15 -1.41
CA ARG A 122 -18.40 -0.83 -2.03
C ARG A 122 -17.10 -0.50 -2.74
N GLY A 123 -17.20 -0.17 -4.03
CA GLY A 123 -16.07 0.25 -4.87
C GLY A 123 -15.50 1.57 -4.39
N GLY A 124 -16.36 2.58 -4.20
CA GLY A 124 -15.91 3.90 -3.76
C GLY A 124 -15.96 4.87 -4.93
N ASN A 125 -14.96 5.75 -5.04
CA ASN A 125 -14.82 6.53 -6.26
C ASN A 125 -13.83 5.82 -7.18
N GLY A 126 -13.97 6.02 -8.49
CA GLY A 126 -13.06 5.43 -9.48
C GLY A 126 -13.79 4.49 -10.42
N ASN A 127 -13.06 3.81 -11.30
CA ASN A 127 -13.67 2.80 -12.17
C ASN A 127 -13.32 1.43 -11.60
N ASP A 128 -14.20 0.91 -10.74
CA ASP A 128 -13.90 -0.27 -9.96
C ASP A 128 -14.23 -1.56 -10.70
N THR A 129 -13.55 -2.64 -10.34
CA THR A 129 -13.92 -4.00 -10.73
C THR A 129 -14.21 -4.80 -9.50
N ILE A 130 -15.44 -5.31 -9.37
CA ILE A 130 -15.90 -6.08 -8.22
C ILE A 130 -16.34 -7.47 -8.71
N THR A 131 -15.66 -8.51 -8.26
CA THR A 131 -16.06 -9.90 -8.49
C THR A 131 -16.74 -10.45 -7.24
N GLY A 132 -18.01 -10.81 -7.37
CA GLY A 132 -18.84 -11.34 -6.30
C GLY A 132 -18.43 -12.75 -5.86
N SER A 133 -19.01 -13.17 -4.74
CA SER A 133 -18.85 -14.51 -4.19
C SER A 133 -19.90 -15.48 -4.73
N SER A 134 -19.86 -16.71 -4.24
CA SER A 134 -20.94 -17.69 -4.48
C SER A 134 -22.11 -17.58 -3.49
N LEU A 135 -22.05 -16.62 -2.55
CA LEU A 135 -23.08 -16.34 -1.56
C LEU A 135 -23.96 -15.17 -2.01
N ALA A 136 -24.90 -14.77 -1.15
CA ALA A 136 -25.71 -13.58 -1.38
C ALA A 136 -24.91 -12.33 -1.02
N ASP A 137 -24.57 -11.52 -2.02
CA ASP A 137 -23.76 -10.31 -1.86
C ASP A 137 -24.58 -9.03 -2.04
N THR A 138 -24.18 -7.97 -1.34
CA THR A 138 -24.54 -6.59 -1.68
C THR A 138 -23.32 -5.91 -2.27
N LEU A 139 -23.31 -5.72 -3.59
CA LEU A 139 -22.19 -5.12 -4.33
C LEU A 139 -22.62 -3.75 -4.88
N ARG A 140 -21.83 -2.72 -4.61
CA ARG A 140 -22.03 -1.36 -5.14
C ARG A 140 -20.72 -0.84 -5.71
N GLY A 141 -20.74 -0.37 -6.95
CA GLY A 141 -19.61 0.36 -7.53
C GLY A 141 -19.43 1.73 -6.87
N GLU A 142 -20.55 2.42 -6.64
CA GLU A 142 -20.61 3.82 -6.19
C GLU A 142 -20.27 4.79 -7.34
N ASP A 143 -19.31 5.69 -7.20
CA ASP A 143 -19.06 6.78 -8.16
C ASP A 143 -18.04 6.38 -9.23
N GLY A 144 -18.48 6.24 -10.47
CA GLY A 144 -17.63 6.05 -11.64
C GLY A 144 -18.18 5.03 -12.63
N ASN A 145 -17.32 4.47 -13.49
CA ASN A 145 -17.71 3.45 -14.45
C ASN A 145 -17.27 2.07 -13.98
N ASP A 146 -18.10 1.43 -13.17
CA ASP A 146 -17.76 0.18 -12.51
C ASP A 146 -18.17 -1.06 -13.30
N MET A 147 -17.44 -2.14 -13.06
CA MET A 147 -17.75 -3.48 -13.55
C MET A 147 -18.00 -4.41 -12.36
N ILE A 148 -19.20 -5.01 -12.30
CA ILE A 148 -19.57 -5.98 -11.26
C ILE A 148 -19.94 -7.29 -11.94
N THR A 149 -19.34 -8.40 -11.50
CA THR A 149 -19.55 -9.75 -12.05
C THR A 149 -19.81 -10.79 -10.97
#